data_AF-A0AAD4ZY37-F1
#
_entry.id   AF-A0AAD4ZY37-F1
#
_cell.length_a   1.000
_cell.length_b   1.000
_cell.length_c   1.000
_cell.angle_alpha   90.00
_cell.angle_beta   90.00
_cell.angle_gamma   90.00
#
_symmetry.space_group_name_H-M   'P 1'
#
loop_
_entity.id
_entity.type
_entity.pdbx_description
1 polymer ?
#
loop_
_entity_poly.entity_id
_entity_poly.type
_entity_poly.pdbx_seq_one_letter_code
_entity_poly.pdbx_strand_id
1 'polypeptide(L)'
;MKSNEPSSTLPEPLSTLPHILSQDLSVLASNHPLYRRKRQRVYHILGVPNILAEPETDESLCTSYPPRSRSKRGNHPRSSTARNSTVYCPPFCKILTASDTSTHVGFSVLWTHADDCLPPLDMSQQPP
;
A
#
# COMPACT_ATOMS: atom_id res chain seq x y z
N MET A 1 43.85 43.40 55.44
CA MET A 1 43.87 41.99 55.03
C MET A 1 43.88 41.94 53.52
N LYS A 2 44.68 41.04 52.98
CA LYS A 2 45.12 40.94 51.58
C LYS A 2 43.98 40.45 50.67
N SER A 3 43.87 41.06 49.50
CA SER A 3 43.50 40.51 48.17
C SER A 3 42.55 39.31 48.08
N ASN A 4 41.47 39.45 47.30
CA ASN A 4 41.31 38.69 46.05
C ASN A 4 40.07 39.17 45.28
N GLU A 5 40.32 39.86 44.16
CA GLU A 5 39.39 40.11 43.06
C GLU A 5 39.31 38.86 42.17
N PRO A 6 38.13 38.31 41.84
CA PRO A 6 38.01 37.32 40.77
C PRO A 6 37.79 38.02 39.42
N SER A 7 38.78 37.85 38.54
CA SER A 7 38.82 38.28 37.15
C SER A 7 37.53 37.92 36.38
N SER A 8 36.90 38.91 35.77
CA SER A 8 35.82 38.77 34.81
C SER A 8 36.32 38.08 33.55
N THR A 9 35.94 36.81 33.34
CA THR A 9 36.12 36.14 32.05
C THR A 9 34.78 36.11 31.35
N LEU A 10 34.63 36.96 30.33
CA LEU A 10 33.49 36.96 29.42
C LEU A 10 33.54 35.68 28.56
N PRO A 11 32.41 35.00 28.28
CA PRO A 11 32.40 33.95 27.28
C PRO A 11 32.47 34.56 25.88
N GLU A 12 33.54 34.19 25.14
CA GLU A 12 33.73 34.46 23.71
C GLU A 12 32.51 34.02 22.88
N PRO A 13 32.15 34.75 21.80
CA PRO A 13 31.05 34.37 20.93
C PRO A 13 31.44 33.12 20.13
N LEU A 14 30.70 32.01 20.32
CA LEU A 14 30.86 30.80 19.52
C LEU A 14 30.33 31.04 18.09
N SER A 15 31.10 31.76 17.27
CA SER A 15 30.91 31.84 15.82
C SER A 15 31.73 30.75 15.13
N THR A 16 31.33 29.48 15.23
CA THR A 16 31.79 28.46 14.28
C THR A 16 30.76 27.34 14.20
N LEU A 17 29.77 27.51 13.34
CA LEU A 17 28.98 26.38 12.85
C LEU A 17 29.91 25.52 11.98
N PRO A 18 30.19 24.25 12.34
CA PRO A 18 30.96 23.39 11.46
C PRO A 18 30.13 23.09 10.22
N HIS A 19 30.80 23.20 9.08
CA HIS A 19 30.35 23.01 7.71
C HIS A 19 29.96 21.55 7.37
N ILE A 20 29.40 20.80 8.33
CA ILE A 20 29.25 19.33 8.29
C ILE A 20 27.78 18.92 8.15
N LEU A 21 27.03 19.58 7.27
CA LEU A 21 25.71 19.09 6.83
C LEU A 21 25.62 18.79 5.34
N SER A 22 26.77 18.73 4.64
CA SER A 22 26.80 18.37 3.21
C SER A 22 27.40 16.99 2.92
N GLN A 23 28.11 16.39 3.89
CA GLN A 23 28.84 15.14 3.65
C GLN A 23 28.09 13.86 4.04
N ASP A 24 26.90 13.95 4.64
CA ASP A 24 26.20 12.78 5.21
C ASP A 24 24.96 12.30 4.41
N LEU A 25 24.66 12.93 3.26
CA LEU A 25 23.63 12.41 2.34
C LEU A 25 24.17 11.45 1.28
N SER A 26 25.50 11.37 1.11
CA SER A 26 26.13 10.46 0.14
C SER A 26 26.39 9.06 0.70
N VAL A 27 26.46 8.90 2.02
CA VAL A 27 26.78 7.62 2.68
C VAL A 27 25.55 6.70 2.78
N LEU A 28 24.32 7.26 2.71
CA LEU A 28 23.09 6.49 2.58
C LEU A 28 22.70 6.18 1.12
N ALA A 29 23.59 6.42 0.15
CA ALA A 29 23.45 5.83 -1.17
C ALA A 29 23.76 4.34 -1.06
N SER A 30 22.73 3.56 -0.70
CA SER A 30 22.75 2.10 -0.66
C SER A 30 23.49 1.57 -1.88
N ASN A 31 24.66 0.95 -1.66
CA ASN A 31 25.51 0.34 -2.69
C ASN A 31 24.81 -0.90 -3.26
N HIS A 32 23.67 -0.71 -3.93
CA HIS A 32 23.04 -1.75 -4.71
C HIS A 32 23.78 -1.86 -6.03
N PRO A 33 24.32 -3.04 -6.40
CA PRO A 33 24.92 -3.23 -7.71
C PRO A 33 23.87 -2.87 -8.77
N LEU A 34 24.16 -1.81 -9.54
CA LEU A 34 23.31 -1.33 -10.62
C LEU A 34 23.38 -2.32 -11.78
N TYR A 35 22.72 -3.47 -11.62
CA TYR A 35 22.50 -4.39 -12.71
C TYR A 35 21.73 -3.61 -13.79
N ARG A 36 22.33 -3.45 -14.98
CA ARG A 36 21.74 -2.77 -16.15
C ARG A 36 20.49 -3.53 -16.59
N ARG A 37 19.39 -3.30 -15.87
CA ARG A 37 18.09 -3.91 -16.07
C ARG A 37 17.42 -3.16 -17.21
N LYS A 38 16.99 -3.86 -18.25
CA LYS A 38 16.08 -3.27 -19.25
C LYS A 38 14.86 -2.71 -18.53
N ARG A 39 14.44 -1.50 -18.89
CA ARG A 39 13.31 -0.77 -18.27
C ARG A 39 11.98 -1.54 -18.32
N GLN A 40 11.84 -2.53 -19.21
CA GLN A 40 10.66 -3.39 -19.32
C GLN A 40 11.06 -4.85 -19.52
N ARG A 41 10.34 -5.75 -18.86
CA ARG A 41 10.45 -7.22 -18.99
C ARG A 41 9.09 -7.78 -19.35
N VAL A 42 9.07 -8.72 -20.30
CA VAL A 42 7.85 -9.43 -20.71
C VAL A 42 7.79 -10.74 -19.93
N TYR A 43 6.67 -11.00 -19.26
CA TYR A 43 6.39 -12.25 -18.57
C TYR A 43 5.14 -12.89 -19.17
N HIS A 44 5.18 -14.21 -19.35
CA HIS A 44 3.98 -15.00 -19.62
C HIS A 44 3.38 -15.39 -18.27
N ILE A 45 2.09 -15.10 -18.07
CA ILE A 45 1.34 -15.54 -16.89
C ILE A 45 1.04 -17.02 -17.09
N LEU A 46 1.70 -17.88 -16.30
CA LEU A 46 1.49 -19.32 -16.33
C LEU A 46 0.52 -19.70 -15.20
N GLY A 47 -0.76 -19.90 -15.56
CA GLY A 47 -1.81 -20.26 -14.61
C GLY A 47 -2.55 -19.08 -13.97
N VAL A 48 -3.47 -19.38 -13.06
CA VAL A 48 -4.21 -18.36 -12.28
C VAL A 48 -3.30 -17.93 -11.12
N PRO A 49 -3.06 -16.62 -10.93
CA PRO A 49 -2.25 -16.15 -9.81
C PRO A 49 -2.96 -16.45 -8.48
N ASN A 50 -2.17 -16.68 -7.44
CA ASN A 50 -2.71 -16.78 -6.09
C ASN A 50 -3.05 -15.37 -5.61
N ILE A 51 -4.33 -15.15 -5.28
CA ILE A 51 -4.80 -13.94 -4.61
C ILE A 51 -4.93 -14.28 -3.13
N LEU A 52 -4.17 -13.58 -2.30
CA LEU A 52 -4.09 -13.76 -0.85
C LEU A 52 -4.46 -12.43 -0.18
N ALA A 53 -4.84 -12.47 1.10
CA ALA A 53 -4.96 -11.29 1.94
C ALA A 53 -4.17 -11.54 3.23
N GLU A 54 -3.45 -10.52 3.69
CA GLU A 54 -2.78 -10.57 4.99
C GLU A 54 -3.82 -10.64 6.12
N PRO A 55 -3.64 -11.55 7.10
CA PRO A 55 -4.71 -11.87 8.06
C PRO A 55 -4.99 -10.75 9.08
N GLU A 56 -4.06 -9.82 9.28
CA GLU A 56 -4.18 -8.76 10.29
C GLU A 56 -4.56 -7.40 9.68
N THR A 57 -4.16 -7.13 8.44
CA THR A 57 -4.31 -5.80 7.80
C THR A 57 -5.31 -5.80 6.66
N ASP A 58 -5.84 -6.96 6.27
CA ASP A 58 -6.68 -7.15 5.08
C ASP A 58 -6.01 -6.69 3.76
N GLU A 59 -4.67 -6.53 3.75
CA GLU A 59 -3.94 -6.13 2.55
C GLU A 59 -3.88 -7.26 1.52
N SER A 60 -4.38 -7.02 0.31
CA SER A 60 -4.41 -8.03 -0.76
C SER A 60 -3.04 -8.19 -1.45
N LEU A 61 -2.53 -9.42 -1.54
CA LEU A 61 -1.32 -9.78 -2.27
C LEU A 61 -1.64 -10.66 -3.49
N CYS A 62 -0.99 -10.37 -4.62
CA CYS A 62 -1.05 -11.19 -5.82
C CYS A 62 0.33 -11.76 -6.14
N THR A 63 0.48 -13.08 -6.02
CA THR A 63 1.77 -13.75 -6.24
C THR A 63 1.77 -14.45 -7.60
N SER A 64 2.69 -14.05 -8.48
CA SER A 64 2.94 -14.73 -9.76
C SER A 64 4.29 -15.44 -9.74
N TYR A 65 4.33 -16.67 -10.25
CA TYR A 65 5.59 -17.39 -10.39
C TYR A 65 6.38 -16.86 -11.60
N PRO A 66 7.70 -16.62 -11.46
CA PRO A 66 8.52 -16.24 -12.61
C PRO A 66 8.58 -17.40 -13.61
N PRO A 67 8.58 -17.11 -14.93
CA PRO A 67 8.65 -18.16 -15.93
C PRO A 67 9.98 -18.92 -15.81
N ARG A 68 9.89 -20.24 -15.61
CA ARG A 68 11.05 -21.15 -15.67
C ARG A 68 11.50 -21.28 -17.12
N SER A 69 12.69 -20.75 -17.40
CA SER A 69 13.45 -20.82 -18.66
C SER A 69 12.98 -19.92 -19.82
N ARG A 70 13.96 -19.26 -20.45
CA ARG A 70 13.85 -18.56 -21.74
C ARG A 70 13.62 -19.58 -22.86
N SER A 71 12.43 -20.14 -22.97
CA SER A 71 12.07 -20.85 -24.20
C SER A 71 11.86 -19.84 -25.33
N LYS A 72 12.50 -20.08 -26.48
CA LYS A 72 12.31 -19.29 -27.71
C LYS A 72 10.82 -19.34 -28.07
N ARG A 73 10.26 -18.18 -28.46
CA ARG A 73 8.90 -17.98 -28.99
C ARG A 73 8.41 -19.21 -29.77
N GLY A 74 7.74 -20.12 -29.07
CA GLY A 74 6.87 -21.12 -29.67
C GLY A 74 5.49 -20.48 -29.74
N ASN A 75 4.86 -20.56 -30.91
CA ASN A 75 3.46 -20.19 -31.10
C ASN A 75 2.58 -21.06 -30.19
N HIS A 76 2.46 -20.68 -28.93
CA HIS A 76 1.49 -21.31 -28.04
C HIS A 76 0.16 -20.59 -28.29
N PRO A 77 -0.86 -21.28 -28.82
CA PRO A 77 -2.19 -20.69 -28.91
C PRO A 77 -2.59 -20.25 -27.50
N ARG A 78 -3.10 -19.01 -27.38
CA ARG A 78 -3.66 -18.48 -26.14
C ARG A 78 -4.72 -19.47 -25.69
N SER A 79 -4.42 -20.29 -24.67
CA SER A 79 -5.46 -21.13 -24.08
C SER A 79 -6.49 -20.17 -23.51
N SER A 80 -7.73 -20.28 -23.99
CA SER A 80 -8.86 -19.57 -23.40
C SER A 80 -9.00 -20.09 -21.98
N THR A 81 -8.52 -19.32 -21.01
CA THR A 81 -8.75 -19.60 -19.59
C THR A 81 -10.26 -19.73 -19.40
N ALA A 82 -10.71 -20.89 -18.93
CA ALA A 82 -12.13 -21.15 -18.71
C ALA A 82 -12.72 -20.01 -17.88
N ARG A 83 -13.71 -19.31 -18.43
CA ARG A 83 -14.46 -18.29 -17.68
C ARG A 83 -15.32 -19.08 -16.69
N ASN A 84 -14.90 -19.11 -15.43
CA ASN A 84 -15.74 -19.60 -14.34
C ASN A 84 -17.10 -18.92 -14.48
N SER A 85 -18.20 -19.66 -14.39
CA SER A 85 -19.54 -19.09 -14.43
C SER A 85 -19.68 -18.10 -13.29
N THR A 86 -19.55 -16.81 -13.59
CA THR A 86 -19.65 -15.74 -12.60
C THR A 86 -21.11 -15.51 -12.28
N VAL A 87 -21.52 -15.78 -11.04
CA VAL A 87 -22.76 -15.21 -10.50
C VAL A 87 -22.57 -13.69 -10.50
N TYR A 88 -23.48 -12.96 -11.15
CA TYR A 88 -23.45 -11.50 -11.17
C TYR A 88 -23.87 -10.99 -9.80
N CYS A 89 -22.92 -10.43 -9.05
CA CYS A 89 -23.14 -9.75 -7.78
C CYS A 89 -22.41 -8.39 -7.88
N PRO A 90 -23.13 -7.28 -8.10
CA PRO A 90 -22.50 -5.97 -8.22
C PRO A 90 -21.95 -5.52 -6.84
N PRO A 91 -20.66 -5.19 -6.75
CA PRO A 91 -20.08 -4.68 -5.51
C PRO A 91 -20.27 -3.16 -5.39
N PHE A 92 -20.30 -2.65 -4.15
CA PHE A 92 -20.16 -1.21 -3.88
C PHE A 92 -19.00 -0.95 -2.91
N CYS A 93 -18.43 0.25 -2.98
CA CYS A 93 -17.43 0.73 -2.02
C CYS A 93 -17.94 2.03 -1.38
N LYS A 94 -17.82 2.14 -0.06
CA LYS A 94 -18.22 3.32 0.70
C LYS A 94 -17.09 3.75 1.62
N ILE A 95 -16.82 5.04 1.68
CA ILE A 95 -15.97 5.65 2.70
C ILE A 95 -16.78 5.71 4.00
N LEU A 96 -16.28 5.07 5.05
CA LEU A 96 -16.92 5.09 6.37
C LEU A 96 -16.88 6.49 6.97
N THR A 97 -18.03 6.97 7.44
CA THR A 97 -18.14 8.22 8.20
C THR A 97 -17.98 7.95 9.69
N ALA A 98 -17.80 9.01 10.48
CA ALA A 98 -17.69 8.88 11.94
C ALA A 98 -18.91 8.20 12.59
N SER A 99 -20.11 8.35 12.00
CA SER A 99 -21.29 7.64 12.47
C SER A 99 -21.22 6.15 12.15
N ASP A 100 -20.72 5.75 10.97
CA ASP A 100 -20.61 4.33 10.58
C ASP A 100 -19.66 3.54 11.49
N THR A 101 -18.66 4.21 12.06
CA THR A 101 -17.69 3.61 12.99
C THR A 101 -18.09 3.77 14.46
N SER A 102 -19.21 4.43 14.75
CA SER A 102 -19.73 4.58 16.11
C SER A 102 -20.33 3.27 16.59
N THR A 103 -20.16 2.95 17.87
CA THR A 103 -20.78 1.78 18.49
C THR A 103 -22.30 1.92 18.67
N HIS A 104 -22.84 3.13 18.50
CA HIS A 104 -24.24 3.44 18.79
C HIS A 104 -25.12 3.52 17.55
N VAL A 105 -24.58 4.04 16.45
CA VAL A 105 -25.34 4.38 15.25
C VAL A 105 -24.74 3.50 14.16
N GLY A 106 -25.52 2.58 13.61
CA GLY A 106 -24.99 1.56 12.70
C GLY A 106 -24.47 2.10 11.36
N PHE A 107 -24.29 1.19 10.41
CA PHE A 107 -23.84 1.49 9.06
C PHE A 107 -24.98 2.07 8.19
N SER A 108 -24.74 3.20 7.55
CA SER A 108 -25.70 3.79 6.61
C SER A 108 -25.42 3.33 5.16
N VAL A 109 -26.41 2.80 4.45
CA VAL A 109 -26.26 2.44 3.02
C VAL A 109 -26.83 3.57 2.16
N LEU A 110 -26.08 4.02 1.14
CA LEU A 110 -26.64 4.96 0.16
C LEU A 110 -27.76 4.26 -0.63
N TRP A 111 -28.82 4.99 -0.95
CA TRP A 111 -29.97 4.41 -1.63
C TRP A 111 -29.59 3.72 -2.95
N THR A 112 -28.68 4.32 -3.73
CA THR A 112 -28.16 3.72 -4.96
C THR A 112 -27.47 2.38 -4.73
N HIS A 113 -26.67 2.25 -3.66
CA HIS A 113 -26.02 0.99 -3.33
C HIS A 113 -27.00 -0.07 -2.81
N ALA A 114 -28.05 0.36 -2.12
CA ALA A 114 -29.09 -0.55 -1.66
C ALA A 114 -29.88 -1.15 -2.83
N ASP A 115 -30.24 -0.32 -3.83
CA ASP A 115 -31.00 -0.75 -5.01
C ASP A 115 -30.18 -1.67 -5.93
N ASP A 116 -28.90 -1.32 -6.15
CA ASP A 116 -28.06 -2.05 -7.09
C ASP A 116 -27.47 -3.33 -6.50
N CYS A 117 -27.08 -3.33 -5.23
CA CYS A 117 -26.17 -4.33 -4.67
C CYS A 117 -26.79 -5.24 -3.60
N LEU A 118 -27.95 -4.90 -3.03
CA LEU A 118 -28.59 -5.71 -2.00
C LEU A 118 -29.71 -6.57 -2.59
N PRO A 119 -29.95 -7.77 -2.05
CA PRO A 119 -31.14 -8.54 -2.38
C PRO A 119 -32.42 -7.75 -2.09
N PRO A 120 -33.48 -7.85 -2.91
CA PRO A 120 -34.75 -7.18 -2.66
C PRO A 120 -35.32 -7.54 -1.29
N LEU A 121 -35.75 -6.53 -0.54
CA LEU A 121 -36.41 -6.70 0.75
C LEU A 121 -37.90 -6.99 0.57
N ASP A 122 -38.45 -7.87 1.41
CA ASP A 122 -39.89 -8.03 1.52
C ASP A 122 -40.50 -6.85 2.29
N MET A 123 -41.09 -5.92 1.55
CA MET A 123 -41.68 -4.70 2.09
C MET A 123 -43.00 -4.92 2.83
N SER A 124 -43.54 -6.15 2.86
CA SER A 124 -44.76 -6.47 3.63
C SER A 124 -44.50 -6.68 5.12
N GLN A 125 -43.23 -6.83 5.53
CA GLN A 125 -42.85 -7.07 6.91
C GLN A 125 -42.71 -5.76 7.68
N GLN A 126 -43.09 -5.78 8.96
CA GLN A 126 -42.82 -4.66 9.85
C GLN A 126 -41.32 -4.65 10.19
N PRO A 127 -40.61 -3.51 10.03
CA PRO A 127 -39.23 -3.42 10.49
C PRO A 127 -39.17 -3.63 12.02
N PRO A 128 -38.10 -4.28 12.51
CA PRO A 128 -37.90 -4.57 13.93
C PRO A 128 -37.73 -3.30 14.80
#